data_AF-A0A1G4YMI5-F1
#
_entry.id   AF-A0A1G4YMI5-F1
#
_cell.length_a   1.000
_cell.length_b   1.000
_cell.length_c   1.000
_cell.angle_alpha   90.00
_cell.angle_beta   90.00
_cell.angle_gamma   90.00
#
_symmetry.space_group_name_H-M   'P 1'
#
loop_
_entity.id
_entity.type
_entity.pdbx_description
1 polymer ?
#
loop_
_entity_poly.entity_id
_entity_poly.type
_entity_poly.pdbx_seq_one_letter_code
_entity_poly.pdbx_strand_id
1 'polypeptide(L)' 'MKTINSLAVATVLSVLSFGAFAQSVTATASTLDEAESLIAAKAQQAGASYKIIEANTNNNVHMTAELTK' A
#
# COMPACT_ATOMS: atom_id res chain seq x y z
N MET A 1 -2.34 43.14 33.54
CA MET A 1 -3.16 42.43 32.52
C MET A 1 -2.84 43.10 31.18
N LYS A 2 -2.22 42.50 30.17
CA LYS A 2 -2.41 41.17 29.60
C LYS A 2 -1.09 40.75 28.92
N THR A 3 -0.42 39.73 29.46
CA THR A 3 0.67 39.02 28.79
C THR A 3 0.05 38.30 27.59
N ILE A 4 0.37 38.77 26.39
CA ILE A 4 -0.15 38.20 25.16
C ILE A 4 0.60 36.88 24.97
N ASN A 5 -0.08 35.78 25.28
CA ASN A 5 0.38 34.40 25.21
C ASN A 5 0.74 33.99 23.77
N SER A 6 1.89 34.44 23.27
CA SER A 6 2.46 34.07 21.96
C SER A 6 3.20 32.73 22.04
N LEU A 7 2.52 31.68 22.52
CA LEU A 7 3.07 30.33 22.65
C LEU A 7 2.14 29.25 22.05
N ALA A 8 1.12 29.65 21.29
CA ALA A 8 0.03 28.75 20.88
C ALA A 8 -0.09 28.48 19.37
N VAL A 9 0.88 28.87 18.54
CA VAL A 9 0.75 28.72 17.06
C VAL A 9 2.06 28.25 16.42
N ALA A 10 2.53 27.04 16.74
CA ALA A 10 3.61 26.42 15.98
C ALA A 10 3.57 24.87 15.95
N THR A 11 2.46 24.23 16.31
CA THR A 11 2.34 22.76 16.33
C THR A 11 1.69 22.17 15.08
N VAL A 12 1.37 22.97 14.07
CA VAL A 12 0.76 22.47 12.83
C VAL A 12 1.78 22.48 11.69
N LEU A 13 2.70 21.51 11.66
CA LEU A 13 3.19 20.97 10.37
C LEU A 13 4.01 19.68 10.43
N SER A 14 3.99 18.90 11.52
CA SER A 14 4.81 17.67 11.63
C SER A 14 4.15 16.39 11.12
N VAL A 15 3.04 16.46 10.39
CA VAL A 15 2.32 15.27 9.89
C VAL A 15 2.17 15.27 8.39
N LEU A 16 3.25 15.05 7.64
CA LEU A 16 3.17 14.41 6.32
C LEU A 16 4.47 13.61 6.05
N SER A 17 4.90 12.78 7.00
CA SER A 17 5.68 11.59 6.64
C SER A 17 4.69 10.47 6.29
N PHE A 18 4.03 10.59 5.14
CA PHE A 18 3.35 9.45 4.55
C PHE A 18 4.31 8.89 3.53
N GLY A 19 5.18 7.99 4.02
CA GLY A 19 6.11 7.27 3.17
C GLY A 19 5.33 6.67 2.00
N ALA A 20 5.79 6.94 0.79
CA ALA A 20 5.42 6.18 -0.38
C ALA A 20 6.02 4.77 -0.19
N PHE A 21 5.38 3.97 0.65
CA PHE A 21 5.71 2.56 0.79
C PHE A 21 5.13 1.89 -0.44
N ALA A 22 6.02 1.40 -1.30
CA ALA A 22 5.66 0.38 -2.27
C ALA A 22 5.18 -0.85 -1.49
N GLN A 23 3.86 -0.98 -1.36
CA GLN A 23 3.25 -2.06 -0.59
C GLN A 23 3.21 -3.28 -1.52
N SER A 24 4.08 -4.26 -1.31
CA SER A 24 3.96 -5.51 -2.04
C SER A 24 2.84 -6.38 -1.46
N VAL A 25 2.06 -7.00 -2.34
CA VAL A 25 1.06 -8.01 -2.01
C VAL A 25 1.40 -9.29 -2.69
N THR A 26 1.36 -10.38 -1.93
CA THR A 26 1.48 -11.73 -2.45
C THR A 26 0.13 -12.42 -2.42
N ALA A 27 -0.16 -13.19 -3.45
CA ALA A 27 -1.29 -14.09 -3.54
C ALA A 27 -0.80 -15.48 -3.92
N THR A 28 -1.46 -16.49 -3.33
CA THR A 28 -1.20 -17.88 -3.62
C THR A 28 -2.51 -18.51 -4.05
N ALA A 29 -2.53 -19.12 -5.23
CA ALA A 29 -3.71 -19.78 -5.75
C ALA A 29 -3.35 -21.02 -6.58
N SER A 30 -4.35 -21.80 -6.99
CA SER A 30 -4.13 -22.98 -7.82
C SER A 30 -3.99 -22.63 -9.30
N THR A 31 -4.46 -21.45 -9.71
CA THR A 31 -4.41 -20.95 -11.09
C THR A 31 -3.89 -19.52 -11.17
N LEU A 32 -3.40 -19.09 -12.34
CA LEU A 32 -2.93 -17.71 -12.54
C LEU A 32 -4.06 -16.70 -12.37
N ASP A 33 -5.24 -16.99 -12.94
CA ASP A 33 -6.40 -16.10 -12.88
C ASP A 33 -6.87 -15.86 -11.44
N GLU A 34 -6.90 -16.91 -10.62
CA GLU A 34 -7.26 -16.75 -9.20
C GLU A 34 -6.21 -15.91 -8.45
N ALA A 35 -4.92 -16.15 -8.69
CA ALA A 35 -3.86 -15.38 -8.05
C ALA A 35 -3.92 -13.90 -8.45
N GLU A 36 -4.18 -13.60 -9.73
CA GLU A 36 -4.35 -12.24 -10.22
C GLU A 36 -5.61 -11.60 -9.64
N SER A 37 -6.74 -12.30 -9.61
CA SER A 37 -7.99 -11.79 -9.02
C SER A 37 -7.82 -11.43 -7.54
N LEU A 38 -7.05 -12.22 -6.78
CA LEU A 38 -6.74 -11.92 -5.38
C LEU A 38 -5.88 -10.67 -5.23
N ILE A 39 -4.89 -10.50 -6.11
CA ILE A 39 -4.03 -9.30 -6.13
C ILE A 39 -4.86 -8.06 -6.50
N ALA A 40 -5.68 -8.15 -7.55
CA ALA A 40 -6.55 -7.07 -7.99
C ALA A 40 -7.54 -6.66 -6.89
N ALA A 41 -8.15 -7.62 -6.19
CA ALA A 41 -9.01 -7.35 -5.06
C ALA A 41 -8.27 -6.63 -3.91
N LYS A 42 -7.05 -7.06 -3.57
CA LYS A 42 -6.23 -6.39 -2.55
C LYS A 42 -5.82 -4.98 -2.98
N ALA A 43 -5.51 -4.79 -4.26
CA ALA A 43 -5.16 -3.49 -4.82
C ALA A 43 -6.34 -2.51 -4.78
N GLN A 44 -7.52 -2.99 -5.16
CA GLN A 44 -8.76 -2.21 -5.13
C GLN A 44 -9.14 -1.84 -3.69
N GLN A 45 -9.00 -2.76 -2.73
CA GLN A 45 -9.19 -2.46 -1.30
C GLN A 45 -8.20 -1.43 -0.77
N ALA A 46 -6.96 -1.48 -1.24
CA ALA A 46 -5.92 -0.50 -0.89
C ALA A 46 -6.09 0.84 -1.60
N GLY A 47 -6.98 0.93 -2.60
CA GLY A 47 -7.14 2.10 -3.46
C GLY A 47 -5.87 2.42 -4.25
N ALA A 48 -5.14 1.38 -4.68
CA ALA A 48 -3.85 1.48 -5.34
C ALA A 48 -3.88 0.73 -6.68
N SER A 49 -3.06 1.18 -7.63
CA SER A 49 -2.73 0.40 -8.82
C SER A 49 -1.79 -0.74 -8.44
N TYR A 50 -1.81 -1.85 -9.18
CA TYR A 50 -0.90 -2.96 -8.95
C TYR A 50 -0.05 -3.24 -10.18
N LYS A 51 1.17 -3.72 -9.94
CA LYS A 51 2.06 -4.23 -10.97
C LYS A 51 2.62 -5.57 -10.52
N ILE A 52 2.39 -6.61 -11.29
CA ILE A 52 2.97 -7.93 -11.06
C ILE A 52 4.48 -7.83 -11.26
N ILE A 53 5.27 -8.18 -10.23
CA ILE A 53 6.73 -8.17 -10.28
C ILE A 53 7.33 -9.57 -10.23
N GLU A 54 6.57 -10.54 -9.72
CA GLU A 54 6.99 -11.93 -9.65
C GLU A 54 5.79 -12.85 -9.83
N ALA A 55 5.99 -13.93 -10.59
CA ALA A 55 5.04 -15.04 -10.70
C ALA A 55 5.83 -16.35 -10.69
N ASN A 56 5.60 -17.16 -9.66
CA ASN A 56 6.19 -18.46 -9.46
C ASN A 56 5.09 -19.52 -9.53
N THR A 57 5.22 -20.48 -10.43
CA THR A 57 4.27 -21.59 -10.56
C THR A 57 4.98 -22.90 -10.25
N ASN A 58 5.03 -23.24 -8.96
CA ASN A 58 5.59 -24.51 -8.50
C ASN A 58 4.52 -25.30 -7.76
N ASN A 59 3.70 -26.03 -8.51
CA ASN A 59 2.50 -26.76 -8.08
C ASN A 59 1.33 -25.89 -7.61
N ASN A 60 1.60 -24.69 -7.08
CA ASN A 60 0.65 -23.60 -6.87
C ASN A 60 1.24 -22.31 -7.45
N VAL A 61 0.38 -21.37 -7.80
CA VAL A 61 0.76 -20.05 -8.30
C VAL A 61 1.00 -19.13 -7.13
N HIS A 62 2.25 -18.78 -6.90
CA HIS A 62 2.70 -17.73 -6.00
C HIS A 62 2.98 -16.48 -6.82
N MET A 63 2.19 -15.43 -6.62
CA MET A 63 2.28 -14.21 -7.40
C MET A 63 2.49 -13.03 -6.46
N THR A 64 3.46 -12.18 -6.77
CA THR A 64 3.74 -10.96 -6.01
C THR A 64 3.54 -9.76 -6.91
N ALA A 65 2.73 -8.82 -6.44
CA ALA A 65 2.56 -7.53 -7.06
C ALA A 65 3.02 -6.42 -6.13
N GLU A 66 3.50 -5.35 -6.72
CA GLU A 66 3.78 -4.09 -6.07
C GLU A 66 2.55 -3.18 -6.21
N LEU A 67 2.05 -2.65 -5.10
CA LEU A 67 0.98 -1.66 -5.08
C LEU A 67 1.58 -0.26 -5.13
N THR A 68 1.03 0.56 -6.01
CA THR A 68 1.38 1.97 -6.19
C THR A 68 0.12 2.81 -6.01
N LYS A 69 0.12 3.69 -5.01
CA LYS A 69 -0.96 4.66 -4.78
C LYS A 69 -0.81 5.89 -5.66
#